data_AF-A0A538DXJ8-F1
#
_entry.id   AF-A0A538DXJ8-F1
#
_cell.length_a   1.000
_cell.length_b   1.000
_cell.length_c   1.000
_cell.angle_alpha   90.00
_cell.angle_beta   90.00
_cell.angle_gamma   90.00
#
_symmetry.space_group_name_H-M   'P 1'
#
loop_
_entity.id
_entity.type
_entity.pdbx_description
1 polymer ?
#
loop_
_entity_poly.entity_id
_entity_poly.type
_entity_poly.pdbx_seq_one_letter_code
_entity_poly.pdbx_strand_id
1 'polypeptide(L)'
;METQLSEKAVAPYGTWTSPITADLVARGGTSLSGAWLAEGAAWFLEGRAYEGGRVVLMKASPGAEPVDVTPPGFNLRTMVHEYGGGAFCVHGGTVFFSNFDDQRLYRQDPGETPVPITTEVEGKRHRYADGRVTADGSLWIGVRERHEGDRPGDVVNELVAIRADGSSEPRIIAGGRDFYASPRISPGGTKLCFLAWDLPWMPWDGCELFVAELAADGTLGEPERVAGRDGEESIWQPEWSTAGDLVFASDRSGWWNLDRVRDRERTALHAAEAEFGYPAWVFGMSSFGFLENGRILCAYDSGGRTSFAVLDPETGDLRDLDLPYDSVSSIHVSVEGSTALFVGGSST
;
A
#
# COMPACT_ATOMS: atom_id res chain seq x y z
N MET A 1 -26.07 8.64 36.35
CA MET A 1 -25.44 7.48 37.01
C MET A 1 -24.11 8.00 37.53
N GLU A 2 -23.98 8.16 38.85
CA GLU A 2 -22.81 8.76 39.48
C GLU A 2 -21.57 7.89 39.24
N THR A 3 -20.52 8.49 38.68
CA THR A 3 -19.21 7.83 38.55
C THR A 3 -18.61 7.73 39.94
N GLN A 4 -18.71 6.55 40.56
CA GLN A 4 -18.05 6.26 41.82
C GLN A 4 -16.54 6.25 41.57
N LEU A 5 -15.85 7.34 41.93
CA LEU A 5 -14.39 7.39 41.93
C LEU A 5 -13.89 6.36 42.95
N SER A 6 -13.29 5.26 42.47
CA SER A 6 -12.69 4.28 43.38
C SER A 6 -11.57 4.94 44.18
N GLU A 7 -11.53 4.72 45.49
CA GLU A 7 -10.40 5.15 46.32
C GLU A 7 -9.09 4.58 45.77
N LYS A 8 -8.09 5.44 45.56
CA LYS A 8 -6.76 5.03 45.09
C LYS A 8 -6.07 4.28 46.22
N ALA A 9 -5.78 2.99 46.01
CA ALA A 9 -5.05 2.16 46.97
C ALA A 9 -3.56 2.05 46.59
N VAL A 10 -2.68 2.12 47.59
CA VAL A 10 -1.25 1.83 47.41
C VAL A 10 -1.06 0.31 47.42
N ALA A 11 -0.46 -0.24 46.37
CA ALA A 11 -0.16 -1.66 46.24
C ALA A 11 1.19 -1.87 45.51
N PRO A 12 1.91 -2.99 45.75
CA PRO A 12 3.16 -3.30 45.07
C PRO A 12 3.04 -3.23 43.54
N TYR A 13 4.10 -2.80 42.86
CA TYR A 13 4.13 -2.77 41.39
C TYR A 13 3.81 -4.16 40.80
N GLY A 14 2.93 -4.18 39.79
CA GLY A 14 2.46 -5.41 39.14
C GLY A 14 1.28 -6.11 39.83
N THR A 15 0.80 -5.60 40.97
CA THR A 15 -0.33 -6.21 41.72
C THR A 15 -1.63 -5.41 41.66
N TRP A 16 -1.64 -4.31 40.89
CA TRP A 16 -2.84 -3.50 40.71
C TRP A 16 -3.91 -4.29 39.97
N THR A 17 -5.12 -4.29 40.51
CA THR A 17 -6.26 -4.88 39.81
C THR A 17 -6.52 -4.08 38.54
N SER A 18 -6.32 -4.73 37.39
CA SER A 18 -6.57 -4.14 36.08
C SER A 18 -7.92 -4.64 35.54
N PRO A 19 -8.80 -3.75 35.06
CA PRO A 19 -9.97 -4.18 34.29
C PRO A 19 -9.58 -4.72 32.90
N ILE A 20 -8.33 -4.48 32.46
CA ILE A 20 -7.78 -5.00 31.20
C ILE A 20 -7.26 -6.41 31.45
N THR A 21 -8.04 -7.41 31.03
CA THR A 21 -7.69 -8.84 31.15
C THR A 21 -6.92 -9.34 29.92
N ALA A 22 -6.23 -10.48 30.05
CA ALA A 22 -5.59 -11.13 28.90
C ALA A 22 -6.61 -11.50 27.81
N ASP A 23 -7.83 -11.90 28.19
CA ASP A 23 -8.93 -12.16 27.25
C ASP A 23 -9.37 -10.87 26.53
N LEU A 24 -9.46 -9.74 27.24
CA LEU A 24 -9.78 -8.44 26.63
C LEU A 24 -8.70 -8.00 25.63
N VAL A 25 -7.43 -8.21 25.95
CA VAL A 25 -6.30 -7.90 25.05
C VAL A 25 -6.25 -8.87 23.86
N ALA A 26 -6.53 -10.15 24.07
CA ALA A 26 -6.56 -11.16 23.00
C ALA A 26 -7.79 -11.00 22.09
N ARG A 27 -8.91 -10.53 22.62
CA ARG A 27 -10.04 -9.99 21.85
C ARG A 27 -9.73 -8.65 21.19
N GLY A 28 -8.56 -8.07 21.48
CA GLY A 28 -8.12 -6.72 21.14
C GLY A 28 -8.56 -6.30 19.75
N GLY A 29 -8.92 -5.01 19.65
CA GLY A 29 -9.79 -4.44 18.63
C GLY A 29 -9.51 -4.87 17.19
N THR A 30 -10.57 -4.83 16.41
CA THR A 30 -10.57 -5.00 14.95
C THR A 30 -9.40 -4.25 14.31
N SER A 31 -8.42 -4.99 13.76
CA SER A 31 -7.31 -4.39 13.04
C SER A 31 -7.77 -3.97 11.65
N LEU A 32 -7.73 -2.68 11.37
CA LEU A 32 -8.07 -2.12 10.06
C LEU A 32 -6.79 -1.73 9.32
N SER A 33 -6.71 -2.05 8.04
CA SER A 33 -5.58 -1.67 7.19
C SER A 33 -5.96 -1.60 5.71
N GLY A 34 -5.01 -1.27 4.83
CA GLY A 34 -5.22 -1.30 3.38
C GLY A 34 -6.35 -0.39 2.91
N ALA A 35 -6.46 0.83 3.47
CA ALA A 35 -7.47 1.79 3.06
C ALA A 35 -7.40 2.07 1.55
N TRP A 36 -8.55 1.98 0.88
CA TRP A 36 -8.68 2.19 -0.56
C TRP A 36 -10.03 2.87 -0.86
N LEU A 37 -10.00 4.07 -1.43
CA LEU A 37 -11.18 4.74 -1.97
C LEU A 37 -11.34 4.40 -3.44
N ALA A 38 -12.55 3.98 -3.81
CA ALA A 38 -12.93 3.79 -5.20
C ALA A 38 -14.44 3.97 -5.38
N GLU A 39 -14.82 4.80 -6.34
CA GLU A 39 -16.21 5.02 -6.75
C GLU A 39 -17.09 5.50 -5.60
N GLY A 40 -16.54 6.38 -4.75
CA GLY A 40 -17.21 6.94 -3.58
C GLY A 40 -17.38 5.96 -2.42
N ALA A 41 -16.83 4.74 -2.50
CA ALA A 41 -16.89 3.75 -1.43
C ALA A 41 -15.51 3.55 -0.78
N ALA A 42 -15.52 3.33 0.53
CA ALA A 42 -14.34 2.91 1.28
C ALA A 42 -14.20 1.39 1.22
N TRP A 43 -13.00 0.93 0.87
CA TRP A 43 -12.60 -0.46 0.93
C TRP A 43 -11.44 -0.58 1.91
N PHE A 44 -11.47 -1.59 2.77
CA PHE A 44 -10.43 -1.76 3.77
C PHE A 44 -10.36 -3.22 4.22
N LEU A 45 -9.19 -3.60 4.72
CA LEU A 45 -8.95 -4.92 5.27
C LEU A 45 -9.30 -4.93 6.75
N GLU A 46 -9.99 -5.98 7.18
CA GLU A 46 -10.34 -6.23 8.56
C GLU A 46 -9.79 -7.58 9.04
N GLY A 47 -9.02 -7.56 10.12
CA GLY A 47 -8.51 -8.78 10.76
C GLY A 47 -9.56 -9.44 11.67
N ARG A 48 -9.81 -10.74 11.47
CA ARG A 48 -10.80 -11.52 12.23
C ARG A 48 -10.09 -12.52 13.15
N ALA A 49 -9.74 -12.07 14.36
CA ALA A 49 -9.04 -12.91 15.35
C ALA A 49 -9.79 -14.22 15.67
N TYR A 50 -11.13 -14.18 15.69
CA TYR A 50 -11.98 -15.34 15.99
C TYR A 50 -12.20 -16.29 14.80
N GLU A 51 -11.72 -15.94 13.61
CA GLU A 51 -11.81 -16.76 12.38
C GLU A 51 -10.42 -17.23 11.93
N GLY A 52 -9.61 -17.71 12.88
CA GLY A 52 -8.25 -18.18 12.60
C GLY A 52 -7.27 -17.07 12.20
N GLY A 53 -7.60 -15.81 12.52
CA GLY A 53 -6.78 -14.65 12.16
C GLY A 53 -6.80 -14.31 10.66
N ARG A 54 -7.85 -14.74 9.93
CA ARG A 54 -8.00 -14.36 8.52
C ARG A 54 -8.25 -12.86 8.36
N VAL A 55 -7.86 -12.33 7.21
CA VAL A 55 -8.11 -10.94 6.82
C VAL A 55 -9.20 -10.90 5.75
N VAL A 56 -10.15 -9.99 5.89
CA VAL A 56 -11.35 -9.87 5.06
C VAL A 56 -11.38 -8.50 4.40
N LEU A 57 -11.71 -8.44 3.10
CA LEU A 57 -12.03 -7.18 2.48
C LEU A 57 -13.44 -6.74 2.86
N MET A 58 -13.54 -5.52 3.35
CA MET A 58 -14.77 -4.83 3.70
C MET A 58 -15.05 -3.73 2.68
N LYS A 59 -16.32 -3.44 2.46
CA LYS A 59 -16.78 -2.27 1.69
C LYS A 59 -17.78 -1.47 2.51
N ALA A 60 -17.55 -0.17 2.65
CA ALA A 60 -18.46 0.77 3.26
C ALA A 60 -18.86 1.84 2.23
N SER A 61 -20.12 1.80 1.81
CA SER A 61 -20.71 2.87 1.00
C SER A 61 -21.15 4.04 1.89
N PRO A 62 -21.20 5.28 1.39
CA PRO A 62 -21.60 6.44 2.17
C PRO A 62 -22.95 6.24 2.86
N GLY A 63 -22.98 6.36 4.19
CA GLY A 63 -24.20 6.20 4.99
C GLY A 63 -24.72 4.77 5.16
N ALA A 64 -23.97 3.75 4.70
CA ALA A 64 -24.30 2.35 4.88
C ALA A 64 -23.34 1.68 5.88
N GLU A 65 -23.82 0.64 6.56
CA GLU A 65 -22.95 -0.21 7.37
C GLU A 65 -21.93 -0.94 6.48
N PRO A 66 -20.67 -1.13 6.95
CA PRO A 66 -19.69 -1.92 6.24
C PRO A 66 -20.16 -3.36 6.02
N VAL A 67 -19.88 -3.92 4.84
CA VAL A 67 -20.21 -5.31 4.49
C VAL A 67 -18.97 -6.09 4.08
N ASP A 68 -18.97 -7.39 4.40
CA ASP A 68 -17.97 -8.34 3.92
C ASP A 68 -18.08 -8.48 2.39
N VAL A 69 -16.96 -8.25 1.70
CA VAL A 69 -16.87 -8.46 0.25
C VAL A 69 -16.41 -9.89 -0.06
N THR A 70 -15.44 -10.38 0.70
CA THR A 70 -14.77 -11.65 0.41
C THR A 70 -15.41 -12.77 1.24
N PRO A 71 -15.83 -13.88 0.59
CA PRO A 71 -16.59 -14.92 1.28
C PRO A 71 -15.73 -15.71 2.27
N PRO A 72 -16.35 -16.46 3.21
CA PRO A 72 -15.64 -17.40 4.07
C PRO A 72 -14.77 -18.37 3.27
N GLY A 73 -13.59 -18.70 3.82
CA GLY A 73 -12.59 -19.54 3.14
C GLY A 73 -11.52 -18.77 2.37
N PHE A 74 -11.62 -17.44 2.29
CA PHE A 74 -10.56 -16.58 1.76
C PHE A 74 -9.92 -15.74 2.86
N ASN A 75 -8.61 -15.53 2.70
CA ASN A 75 -7.77 -14.77 3.62
C ASN A 75 -6.87 -13.84 2.82
N LEU A 76 -7.11 -12.52 2.86
CA LEU A 76 -6.50 -11.56 1.96
C LEU A 76 -5.11 -11.13 2.44
N ARG A 77 -4.16 -12.05 2.31
CA ARG A 77 -2.77 -11.85 2.67
C ARG A 77 -1.87 -12.51 1.64
N THR A 78 -0.75 -11.86 1.39
CA THR A 78 0.33 -12.37 0.56
C THR A 78 1.59 -12.54 1.39
N MET A 79 2.46 -13.45 0.97
CA MET A 79 3.76 -13.74 1.60
C MET A 79 4.92 -13.21 0.77
N VAL A 80 4.69 -12.36 -0.25
CA VAL A 80 5.80 -11.70 -0.97
C VAL A 80 6.69 -10.98 0.05
N HIS A 81 8.00 -11.22 -0.05
CA HIS A 81 9.03 -10.77 0.89
C HIS A 81 8.79 -11.20 2.36
N GLU A 82 7.99 -12.24 2.58
CA GLU A 82 7.55 -12.77 3.88
C GLU A 82 6.71 -11.81 4.77
N TYR A 83 6.82 -10.49 4.56
CA TYR A 83 6.02 -9.46 5.24
C TYR A 83 4.68 -9.20 4.56
N GLY A 84 4.61 -9.31 3.22
CA GLY A 84 3.40 -9.08 2.45
C GLY A 84 3.01 -7.60 2.33
N GLY A 85 1.70 -7.32 2.42
CA GLY A 85 1.11 -6.02 2.05
C GLY A 85 0.64 -6.00 0.59
N GLY A 86 -0.05 -4.93 0.19
CA GLY A 86 -0.55 -4.77 -1.19
C GLY A 86 -1.35 -5.97 -1.71
N ALA A 87 -2.07 -6.68 -0.83
CA ALA A 87 -2.69 -7.97 -1.15
C ALA A 87 -3.95 -7.84 -2.02
N PHE A 88 -4.42 -6.63 -2.31
CA PHE A 88 -5.56 -6.40 -3.17
C PHE A 88 -5.48 -5.05 -3.91
N CYS A 89 -6.27 -4.93 -4.97
CA CYS A 89 -6.66 -3.66 -5.57
C CYS A 89 -8.10 -3.74 -6.09
N VAL A 90 -8.73 -2.58 -6.30
CA VAL A 90 -10.11 -2.47 -6.80
C VAL A 90 -10.13 -1.68 -8.10
N HIS A 91 -10.89 -2.15 -9.09
CA HIS A 91 -11.07 -1.50 -10.38
C HIS A 91 -12.50 -1.77 -10.91
N GLY A 92 -13.30 -0.73 -11.15
CA GLY A 92 -14.65 -0.87 -11.69
C GLY A 92 -15.55 -1.76 -10.81
N GLY A 93 -15.43 -1.62 -9.49
CA GLY A 93 -16.05 -2.49 -8.49
C GLY A 93 -15.52 -3.93 -8.42
N THR A 94 -14.63 -4.35 -9.34
CA THR A 94 -13.99 -5.67 -9.35
C THR A 94 -12.81 -5.69 -8.41
N VAL A 95 -12.69 -6.73 -7.61
CA VAL A 95 -11.59 -6.92 -6.67
C VAL A 95 -10.60 -7.92 -7.24
N PHE A 96 -9.32 -7.56 -7.20
CA PHE A 96 -8.22 -8.49 -7.46
C PHE A 96 -7.45 -8.67 -6.16
N PHE A 97 -7.25 -9.90 -5.70
CA PHE A 97 -6.61 -10.14 -4.41
C PHE A 97 -5.80 -11.43 -4.34
N SER A 98 -4.77 -11.45 -3.51
CA SER A 98 -3.99 -12.65 -3.21
C SER A 98 -4.60 -13.38 -2.02
N ASN A 99 -4.83 -14.69 -2.17
CA ASN A 99 -5.34 -15.54 -1.11
C ASN A 99 -4.20 -16.20 -0.32
N PHE A 100 -4.24 -16.13 1.01
CA PHE A 100 -3.15 -16.60 1.86
C PHE A 100 -2.91 -18.10 1.73
N ASP A 101 -4.00 -18.85 1.56
CA ASP A 101 -4.00 -20.30 1.68
C ASP A 101 -3.31 -20.98 0.49
N ASP A 102 -3.31 -20.38 -0.70
CA ASP A 102 -2.68 -20.92 -1.91
C ASP A 102 -1.72 -19.94 -2.61
N GLN A 103 -1.67 -18.67 -2.17
CA GLN A 103 -0.90 -17.57 -2.77
C GLN A 103 -1.26 -17.22 -4.21
N ARG A 104 -2.41 -17.71 -4.71
CA ARG A 104 -2.88 -17.39 -6.06
C ARG A 104 -3.53 -16.01 -6.07
N LEU A 105 -3.52 -15.37 -7.24
CA LEU A 105 -4.27 -14.16 -7.48
C LEU A 105 -5.69 -14.52 -7.92
N TYR A 106 -6.68 -13.91 -7.28
CA TYR A 106 -8.09 -14.08 -7.54
C TYR A 106 -8.70 -12.81 -8.10
N ARG A 107 -9.69 -12.97 -8.97
CA ARG A 107 -10.62 -11.92 -9.39
C ARG A 107 -11.99 -12.21 -8.76
N GLN A 108 -12.63 -11.18 -8.25
CA GLN A 108 -13.99 -11.23 -7.75
C GLN A 108 -14.80 -10.07 -8.33
N ASP A 109 -15.74 -10.40 -9.21
CA ASP A 109 -16.71 -9.43 -9.73
C ASP A 109 -17.80 -9.14 -8.68
N PRO A 110 -18.47 -7.96 -8.74
CA PRO A 110 -19.51 -7.60 -7.78
C PRO A 110 -20.61 -8.66 -7.66
N GLY A 111 -20.77 -9.22 -6.46
CA GLY A 111 -21.81 -10.22 -6.15
C GLY A 111 -21.47 -11.65 -6.59
N GLU A 112 -20.32 -11.87 -7.22
CA GLU A 112 -19.87 -13.19 -7.68
C GLU A 112 -18.87 -13.82 -6.70
N THR A 113 -18.66 -15.13 -6.83
CA THR A 113 -17.62 -15.86 -6.08
C THR A 113 -16.24 -15.61 -6.69
N PRO A 114 -15.17 -15.49 -5.88
CA PRO A 114 -13.81 -15.32 -6.40
C PRO A 114 -13.37 -16.47 -7.31
N VAL A 115 -12.73 -16.13 -8.44
CA VAL A 115 -12.13 -17.08 -9.39
C VAL A 115 -10.62 -16.84 -9.47
N PRO A 116 -9.78 -17.89 -9.43
CA PRO A 116 -8.35 -17.69 -9.56
C PRO A 116 -7.98 -17.35 -11.00
N ILE A 117 -7.10 -16.35 -11.17
CA ILE A 117 -6.59 -15.90 -12.47
C ILE A 117 -5.11 -16.26 -12.69
N THR A 118 -4.53 -17.03 -11.76
CA THR A 118 -3.19 -17.62 -11.87
C THR A 118 -3.22 -19.12 -11.62
N THR A 119 -2.31 -19.83 -12.26
CA THR A 119 -2.13 -21.27 -12.09
C THR A 119 -1.72 -21.62 -10.66
N GLU A 120 -2.22 -22.74 -10.15
CA GLU A 120 -1.82 -23.26 -8.84
C GLU A 120 -0.42 -23.87 -8.93
N VAL A 121 0.45 -23.50 -7.98
CA VAL A 121 1.79 -24.06 -7.87
C VAL A 121 1.96 -24.63 -6.46
N GLU A 122 2.31 -25.92 -6.39
CA GLU A 122 2.48 -26.63 -5.14
C GLU A 122 3.46 -25.90 -4.20
N GLY A 123 3.14 -25.88 -2.91
CA GLY A 123 3.99 -25.27 -1.90
C GLY A 123 3.96 -23.74 -1.87
N LYS A 124 2.95 -23.08 -2.48
CA LYS A 124 2.79 -21.62 -2.46
C LYS A 124 4.00 -20.88 -3.05
N ARG A 125 4.59 -21.47 -4.08
CA ARG A 125 5.87 -21.02 -4.66
C ARG A 125 5.75 -19.79 -5.54
N HIS A 126 4.55 -19.49 -6.05
CA HIS A 126 4.25 -18.24 -6.74
C HIS A 126 3.38 -17.39 -5.84
N ARG A 127 3.78 -16.13 -5.62
CA ARG A 127 3.12 -15.17 -4.73
C ARG A 127 2.98 -13.85 -5.45
N TYR A 128 1.90 -13.11 -5.18
CA TYR A 128 1.56 -11.88 -5.92
C TYR A 128 1.23 -10.75 -4.95
N ALA A 129 1.64 -9.52 -5.28
CA ALA A 129 1.40 -8.34 -4.45
C ALA A 129 1.42 -7.04 -5.27
N ASP A 130 0.99 -5.94 -4.63
CA ASP A 130 1.13 -4.55 -5.09
C ASP A 130 0.59 -4.27 -6.49
N GLY A 131 -0.56 -4.87 -6.79
CA GLY A 131 -1.16 -4.81 -8.12
C GLY A 131 -1.85 -3.49 -8.47
N ARG A 132 -1.87 -3.16 -9.75
CA ARG A 132 -2.71 -2.13 -10.38
C ARG A 132 -3.34 -2.70 -11.65
N VAL A 133 -4.54 -2.25 -11.98
CA VAL A 133 -5.27 -2.70 -13.17
C VAL A 133 -5.22 -1.59 -14.22
N THR A 134 -5.01 -1.97 -15.49
CA THR A 134 -5.07 -1.02 -16.62
C THR A 134 -6.45 -0.37 -16.71
N ALA A 135 -6.53 0.85 -17.27
CA ALA A 135 -7.77 1.62 -17.32
C ALA A 135 -8.92 0.90 -18.05
N ASP A 136 -8.60 0.01 -18.99
CA ASP A 136 -9.55 -0.83 -19.73
C ASP A 136 -9.97 -2.10 -18.96
N GLY A 137 -9.47 -2.31 -17.75
CA GLY A 137 -9.75 -3.46 -16.91
C GLY A 137 -9.08 -4.76 -17.38
N SER A 138 -8.22 -4.71 -18.40
CA SER A 138 -7.82 -5.91 -19.12
C SER A 138 -6.58 -6.59 -18.55
N LEU A 139 -5.68 -5.84 -17.92
CA LEU A 139 -4.44 -6.36 -17.34
C LEU A 139 -4.32 -5.97 -15.87
N TRP A 140 -3.94 -6.94 -15.05
CA TRP A 140 -3.36 -6.71 -13.73
C TRP A 140 -1.84 -6.67 -13.86
N ILE A 141 -1.21 -5.61 -13.36
CA ILE A 141 0.24 -5.42 -13.32
C ILE A 141 0.67 -5.35 -11.87
N GLY A 142 1.61 -6.19 -11.45
CA GLY A 142 2.06 -6.23 -10.06
C GLY A 142 3.34 -7.05 -9.87
N VAL A 143 3.73 -7.20 -8.61
CA VAL A 143 4.91 -7.99 -8.21
C VAL A 143 4.54 -9.47 -8.19
N ARG A 144 5.43 -10.31 -8.72
CA ARG A 144 5.44 -11.76 -8.52
C ARG A 144 6.74 -12.17 -7.84
N GLU A 145 6.64 -13.00 -6.82
CA GLU A 145 7.76 -13.71 -6.20
C GLU A 145 7.65 -15.20 -6.55
N ARG A 146 8.74 -15.78 -7.08
CA ARG A 146 8.83 -17.20 -7.44
C ARG A 146 9.92 -17.90 -6.65
N HIS A 147 9.58 -19.00 -5.99
CA HIS A 147 10.50 -19.86 -5.25
C HIS A 147 10.92 -21.05 -6.12
N GLU A 148 12.04 -20.92 -6.81
CA GLU A 148 12.58 -21.95 -7.71
C GLU A 148 13.31 -23.09 -6.96
N GLY A 149 13.55 -22.90 -5.67
CA GLY A 149 14.17 -23.86 -4.76
C GLY A 149 13.76 -23.59 -3.30
N ASP A 150 14.53 -24.12 -2.35
CA ASP A 150 14.25 -23.99 -0.91
C ASP A 150 15.22 -23.04 -0.20
N ARG A 151 16.18 -22.45 -0.93
CA ARG A 151 17.14 -21.50 -0.37
C ARG A 151 16.67 -20.07 -0.62
N PRO A 152 17.01 -19.11 0.26
CA PRO A 152 16.69 -17.71 0.04
C PRO A 152 17.18 -17.15 -1.31
N GLY A 153 18.34 -17.62 -1.80
CA GLY A 153 18.88 -17.21 -3.11
C GLY A 153 18.20 -17.85 -4.32
N ASP A 154 17.24 -18.76 -4.13
CA ASP A 154 16.44 -19.36 -5.20
C ASP A 154 15.11 -18.60 -5.42
N VAL A 155 14.96 -17.44 -4.76
CA VAL A 155 13.78 -16.58 -4.86
C VAL A 155 14.01 -15.53 -5.96
N VAL A 156 13.08 -15.47 -6.90
CA VAL A 156 13.11 -14.50 -8.02
C VAL A 156 11.93 -13.54 -7.86
N ASN A 157 12.22 -12.25 -7.77
CA ASN A 157 11.21 -11.19 -7.79
C ASN A 157 11.17 -10.54 -9.17
N GLU A 158 9.96 -10.20 -9.61
CA GLU A 158 9.73 -9.64 -10.94
C GLU A 158 8.43 -8.85 -10.99
N LEU A 159 8.30 -7.98 -11.99
CA LEU A 159 7.02 -7.40 -12.37
C LEU A 159 6.39 -8.25 -13.46
N VAL A 160 5.09 -8.52 -13.31
CA VAL A 160 4.31 -9.28 -14.29
C VAL A 160 3.08 -8.52 -14.75
N ALA A 161 2.68 -8.78 -16.00
CA ALA A 161 1.36 -8.46 -16.52
C ALA A 161 0.53 -9.75 -16.63
N ILE A 162 -0.68 -9.74 -16.10
CA ILE A 162 -1.61 -10.88 -16.06
C ILE A 162 -2.92 -10.44 -16.70
N ARG A 163 -3.48 -11.27 -17.59
CA ARG A 163 -4.82 -11.05 -18.12
C ARG A 163 -5.82 -11.12 -16.97
N ALA A 164 -6.62 -10.06 -16.80
CA ALA A 164 -7.56 -9.94 -15.68
C ALA A 164 -8.64 -11.04 -15.66
N ASP A 165 -8.88 -11.70 -16.80
CA ASP A 165 -9.78 -12.84 -16.93
C ASP A 165 -9.11 -14.21 -16.68
N GLY A 166 -7.80 -14.24 -16.42
CA GLY A 166 -7.04 -15.48 -16.24
C GLY A 166 -6.81 -16.29 -17.53
N SER A 167 -7.02 -15.68 -18.71
CA SER A 167 -6.94 -16.39 -20.00
C SER A 167 -5.52 -16.75 -20.45
N SER A 168 -4.48 -16.21 -19.80
CA SER A 168 -3.09 -16.52 -20.13
C SER A 168 -2.21 -16.58 -18.88
N GLU A 169 -1.09 -17.29 -19.01
CA GLU A 169 -0.04 -17.27 -18.00
C GLU A 169 0.51 -15.85 -17.79
N PRO A 170 0.97 -15.52 -16.56
CA PRO A 170 1.61 -14.24 -16.28
C PRO A 170 2.84 -14.01 -17.18
N ARG A 171 2.91 -12.83 -17.80
CA ARG A 171 4.06 -12.41 -18.59
C ARG A 171 4.98 -11.54 -17.75
N ILE A 172 6.27 -11.89 -17.72
CA ILE A 172 7.31 -11.08 -17.09
C ILE A 172 7.51 -9.81 -17.91
N ILE A 173 7.44 -8.65 -17.27
CA ILE A 173 7.63 -7.33 -17.92
C ILE A 173 8.86 -6.59 -17.39
N ALA A 174 9.32 -6.91 -16.18
CA ALA A 174 10.62 -6.49 -15.66
C ALA A 174 11.18 -7.59 -14.75
N GLY A 175 12.47 -7.90 -14.87
CA GLY A 175 13.16 -8.90 -14.06
C GLY A 175 14.67 -8.74 -14.15
N GLY A 176 15.41 -9.42 -13.28
CA GLY A 176 16.88 -9.40 -13.23
C GLY A 176 17.49 -8.56 -12.10
N ARG A 177 16.68 -7.84 -11.32
CA ARG A 177 17.04 -7.26 -10.03
C ARG A 177 16.55 -8.17 -8.91
N ASP A 178 17.14 -8.07 -7.71
CA ASP A 178 16.74 -8.92 -6.59
C ASP A 178 15.33 -8.59 -6.08
N PHE A 179 14.90 -7.32 -6.18
CA PHE A 179 13.61 -6.87 -5.67
C PHE A 179 12.91 -5.84 -6.56
N TYR A 180 11.58 -5.84 -6.52
CA TYR A 180 10.72 -4.90 -7.24
C TYR A 180 9.55 -4.47 -6.35
N ALA A 181 9.10 -3.22 -6.50
CA ALA A 181 7.93 -2.70 -5.80
C ALA A 181 7.26 -1.53 -6.53
N SER A 182 6.08 -1.15 -6.06
CA SER A 182 5.37 0.07 -6.44
C SER A 182 5.15 0.26 -7.95
N PRO A 183 4.69 -0.75 -8.72
CA PRO A 183 4.27 -0.51 -10.10
C PRO A 183 3.07 0.43 -10.12
N ARG A 184 3.21 1.62 -10.73
CA ARG A 184 2.12 2.59 -10.93
C ARG A 184 1.97 2.98 -12.38
N ILE A 185 0.74 2.80 -12.87
CA ILE A 185 0.33 3.15 -14.23
C ILE A 185 0.01 4.64 -14.25
N SER A 186 0.52 5.36 -15.24
CA SER A 186 0.18 6.79 -15.41
C SER A 186 -1.30 6.97 -15.76
N PRO A 187 -1.90 8.15 -15.51
CA PRO A 187 -3.33 8.39 -15.81
C PRO A 187 -3.71 8.12 -17.27
N GLY A 188 -2.78 8.35 -18.20
CA GLY A 188 -2.97 8.07 -19.62
C GLY A 188 -2.82 6.59 -20.01
N GLY A 189 -2.38 5.73 -19.09
CA GLY A 189 -2.17 4.30 -19.35
C GLY A 189 -0.96 3.97 -20.23
N THR A 190 -0.12 4.95 -20.55
CA THR A 190 0.99 4.80 -21.50
C THR A 190 2.37 4.70 -20.84
N LYS A 191 2.44 4.85 -19.51
CA LYS A 191 3.70 4.72 -18.77
C LYS A 191 3.49 3.90 -17.51
N LEU A 192 4.52 3.18 -17.11
CA LEU A 192 4.62 2.52 -15.82
C LEU A 192 5.86 3.08 -15.10
N CYS A 193 5.73 3.45 -13.83
CA CYS A 193 6.88 3.61 -12.95
C CYS A 193 6.94 2.44 -11.96
N PHE A 194 8.15 2.14 -11.46
CA PHE A 194 8.36 1.11 -10.46
C PHE A 194 9.70 1.31 -9.73
N LEU A 195 9.82 0.72 -8.55
CA LEU A 195 11.06 0.66 -7.79
C LEU A 195 11.77 -0.68 -8.02
N ALA A 196 13.10 -0.66 -8.02
CA ALA A 196 13.93 -1.86 -7.96
C ALA A 196 15.21 -1.59 -7.16
N TRP A 197 15.74 -2.63 -6.50
CA TRP A 197 16.99 -2.58 -5.75
C TRP A 197 17.60 -3.98 -5.66
N ASP A 198 18.89 -4.04 -5.31
CA ASP A 198 19.64 -5.28 -5.14
C ASP A 198 20.26 -5.43 -3.75
N LEU A 199 20.56 -6.66 -3.36
CA LEU A 199 21.39 -6.94 -2.20
C LEU A 199 22.78 -6.28 -2.36
N PRO A 200 23.39 -5.78 -1.27
CA PRO A 200 22.99 -5.95 0.13
C PRO A 200 22.05 -4.86 0.67
N TRP A 201 21.50 -4.00 -0.20
CA TRP A 201 20.75 -2.82 0.22
C TRP A 201 19.31 -3.16 0.56
N MET A 202 18.81 -2.59 1.66
CA MET A 202 17.38 -2.50 1.90
C MET A 202 16.81 -1.27 1.17
N PRO A 203 15.49 -1.21 0.88
CA PRO A 203 14.93 -0.09 0.13
C PRO A 203 15.09 1.26 0.83
N TRP A 204 15.28 1.30 2.15
CA TRP A 204 15.61 2.51 2.91
C TRP A 204 17.10 2.86 2.94
N ASP A 205 17.99 1.93 2.57
CA ASP A 205 19.41 2.26 2.36
C ASP A 205 19.60 2.88 0.97
N GLY A 206 18.79 2.47 -0.01
CA GLY A 206 18.68 3.07 -1.32
C GLY A 206 18.00 2.14 -2.32
N CYS A 207 17.26 2.73 -3.26
CA CYS A 207 16.61 2.01 -4.36
C CYS A 207 16.47 2.92 -5.58
N GLU A 208 16.26 2.35 -6.76
CA GLU A 208 16.13 3.11 -8.00
C GLU A 208 14.66 3.18 -8.47
N LEU A 209 14.23 4.37 -8.87
CA LEU A 209 12.93 4.61 -9.49
C LEU A 209 13.07 4.65 -11.01
N PHE A 210 12.37 3.74 -11.67
CA PHE A 210 12.34 3.63 -13.12
C PHE A 210 11.01 4.11 -13.69
N VAL A 211 11.05 4.60 -14.93
CA VAL A 211 9.89 4.88 -15.78
C VAL A 211 10.09 4.20 -17.14
N ALA A 212 9.08 3.50 -17.62
CA ALA A 212 9.07 2.89 -18.95
C ALA A 212 7.75 3.21 -19.68
N GLU A 213 7.80 3.26 -21.01
CA GLU A 213 6.58 3.26 -21.83
C GLU A 213 5.84 1.93 -21.63
N LEU A 214 4.52 1.99 -21.47
CA LEU A 214 3.62 0.85 -21.31
C LEU A 214 2.78 0.72 -22.57
N ALA A 215 3.00 -0.35 -23.33
CA ALA A 215 2.19 -0.68 -24.48
C ALA A 215 0.83 -1.25 -24.07
N ALA A 216 -0.15 -1.18 -24.96
CA ALA A 216 -1.52 -1.64 -24.71
C ALA A 216 -1.62 -3.14 -24.39
N ASP A 217 -0.68 -3.95 -24.88
CA ASP A 217 -0.62 -5.37 -24.55
C ASP A 217 0.02 -5.62 -23.18
N GLY A 218 0.55 -4.59 -22.52
CA GLY A 218 1.24 -4.59 -21.23
C GLY A 218 2.76 -4.70 -21.31
N THR A 219 3.37 -4.67 -22.49
CA THR A 219 4.85 -4.72 -22.61
C THR A 219 5.47 -3.40 -22.19
N LEU A 220 6.68 -3.46 -21.62
CA LEU A 220 7.45 -2.27 -21.27
C LEU A 220 8.50 -1.96 -22.33
N GLY A 221 8.66 -0.67 -22.63
CA GLY A 221 9.85 -0.15 -23.31
C GLY A 221 11.10 -0.22 -22.41
N GLU A 222 12.22 0.31 -22.89
CA GLU A 222 13.46 0.39 -22.11
C GLU A 222 13.23 1.26 -20.85
N PRO A 223 13.43 0.72 -19.63
CA PRO A 223 13.24 1.49 -18.41
C PRO A 223 14.34 2.55 -18.22
N GLU A 224 13.93 3.78 -17.96
CA GLU A 224 14.82 4.88 -17.62
C GLU A 224 14.80 5.13 -16.11
N ARG A 225 15.97 5.17 -15.47
CA ARG A 225 16.09 5.60 -14.07
C ARG A 225 15.92 7.11 -13.96
N VAL A 226 14.91 7.55 -13.22
CA VAL A 226 14.57 8.98 -13.04
C VAL A 226 14.97 9.54 -11.68
N ALA A 227 15.12 8.69 -10.67
CA ALA A 227 15.56 9.05 -9.32
C ALA A 227 16.08 7.81 -8.58
N GLY A 228 16.72 8.02 -7.43
CA GLY A 228 17.15 6.94 -6.57
C GLY A 228 18.49 6.34 -6.98
N ARG A 229 19.14 5.70 -6.02
CA ARG A 229 20.40 5.00 -6.19
C ARG A 229 20.62 4.03 -5.04
N ASP A 230 20.89 2.79 -5.37
CA ASP A 230 21.21 1.73 -4.41
C ASP A 230 22.32 2.16 -3.44
N GLY A 231 22.04 2.04 -2.14
CA GLY A 231 22.95 2.40 -1.05
C GLY A 231 23.23 3.89 -0.84
N GLU A 232 22.56 4.79 -1.57
CA GLU A 232 22.79 6.24 -1.48
C GLU A 232 21.51 7.09 -1.38
N GLU A 233 20.43 6.71 -2.06
CA GLU A 233 19.18 7.47 -2.11
C GLU A 233 17.98 6.52 -2.12
N SER A 234 17.15 6.61 -1.08
CA SER A 234 15.90 5.88 -0.96
C SER A 234 14.75 6.66 -1.58
N ILE A 235 13.96 5.97 -2.41
CA ILE A 235 12.74 6.49 -3.01
C ILE A 235 11.54 5.74 -2.45
N TRP A 236 10.52 6.48 -2.05
CA TRP A 236 9.34 5.92 -1.42
C TRP A 236 8.05 6.44 -2.05
N GLN A 237 7.08 5.53 -2.23
CA GLN A 237 5.76 5.78 -2.80
C GLN A 237 5.78 6.67 -4.07
N PRO A 238 6.31 6.19 -5.20
CA PRO A 238 6.10 6.89 -6.47
C PRO A 238 4.61 6.83 -6.86
N GLU A 239 4.01 7.96 -7.21
CA GLU A 239 2.64 8.07 -7.68
C GLU A 239 2.52 9.15 -8.77
N TRP A 240 1.62 8.92 -9.73
CA TRP A 240 1.35 9.88 -10.79
C TRP A 240 0.23 10.84 -10.40
N SER A 241 0.48 12.14 -10.52
CA SER A 241 -0.57 13.15 -10.46
C SER A 241 -1.53 13.02 -11.64
N THR A 242 -2.71 13.61 -11.53
CA THR A 242 -3.69 13.68 -12.64
C THR A 242 -3.15 14.44 -13.87
N ALA A 243 -2.18 15.32 -13.68
CA ALA A 243 -1.49 16.03 -14.76
C ALA A 243 -0.38 15.21 -15.44
N GLY A 244 -0.03 14.04 -14.88
CA GLY A 244 1.04 13.18 -15.39
C GLY A 244 2.43 13.51 -14.84
N ASP A 245 2.55 14.41 -13.85
CA ASP A 245 3.78 14.55 -13.06
C ASP A 245 3.97 13.33 -12.16
N LEU A 246 5.22 12.90 -11.97
CA LEU A 246 5.57 11.81 -11.06
C LEU A 246 6.03 12.41 -9.72
N VAL A 247 5.36 12.06 -8.63
CA VAL A 247 5.70 12.52 -7.27
C VAL A 247 6.11 11.32 -6.42
N PHE A 248 7.12 11.49 -5.58
CA PHE A 248 7.63 10.47 -4.67
C PHE A 248 8.31 11.14 -3.48
N ALA A 249 8.46 10.42 -2.37
CA ALA A 249 9.33 10.85 -1.28
C ALA A 249 10.78 10.41 -1.55
N SER A 250 11.75 11.27 -1.26
CA SER A 250 13.18 10.97 -1.36
C SER A 250 13.94 11.49 -0.15
N ASP A 251 14.85 10.66 0.37
CA ASP A 251 15.70 10.96 1.52
C ASP A 251 16.96 11.78 1.19
N ARG A 252 17.13 12.23 -0.05
CA ARG A 252 18.36 12.94 -0.50
C ARG A 252 18.70 14.21 0.28
N SER A 253 17.74 14.80 1.00
CA SER A 253 17.95 15.96 1.86
C SER A 253 18.36 15.59 3.29
N GLY A 254 18.40 14.30 3.62
CA GLY A 254 18.55 13.76 4.97
C GLY A 254 17.22 13.41 5.65
N TRP A 255 16.09 13.70 5.00
CA TRP A 255 14.72 13.38 5.42
C TRP A 255 13.92 12.97 4.18
N TRP A 256 12.98 12.04 4.28
CA TRP A 256 12.10 11.74 3.15
C TRP A 256 11.17 12.93 2.88
N ASN A 257 11.50 13.76 1.90
CA ASN A 257 10.69 14.88 1.46
C ASN A 257 10.07 14.59 0.09
N LEU A 258 8.91 15.20 -0.21
CA LEU A 258 8.24 15.02 -1.50
C LEU A 258 8.98 15.76 -2.61
N ASP A 259 9.34 15.02 -3.65
CA ASP A 259 9.90 15.49 -4.90
C ASP A 259 8.91 15.28 -6.04
N ARG A 260 9.05 16.08 -7.09
CA ARG A 260 8.31 15.96 -8.35
C ARG A 260 9.25 15.89 -9.52
N VAL A 261 8.96 14.98 -10.45
CA VAL A 261 9.50 14.96 -11.81
C VAL A 261 8.43 15.43 -12.79
N ARG A 262 8.70 16.55 -13.45
CA ARG A 262 7.90 17.14 -14.54
C ARG A 262 8.85 17.46 -15.69
N ASP A 263 8.52 17.06 -16.91
CA ASP A 263 9.37 17.32 -18.09
C ASP A 263 10.86 16.94 -17.91
N ARG A 264 11.11 15.82 -17.21
CA ARG A 264 12.45 15.31 -16.83
C ARG A 264 13.23 16.19 -15.84
N GLU A 265 12.63 17.26 -15.35
CA GLU A 265 13.19 18.09 -14.28
C GLU A 265 12.67 17.60 -12.92
N ARG A 266 13.61 17.41 -11.98
CA ARG A 266 13.32 16.98 -10.62
C ARG A 266 13.42 18.15 -9.65
N THR A 267 12.36 18.44 -8.92
CA THR A 267 12.26 19.53 -7.95
C THR A 267 11.73 19.04 -6.61
N ALA A 268 12.25 19.57 -5.50
CA ALA A 268 11.65 19.34 -4.18
C ALA A 268 10.40 20.20 -4.03
N LEU A 269 9.30 19.59 -3.59
CA LEU A 269 8.02 20.28 -3.38
C LEU A 269 7.98 20.99 -2.03
N HIS A 270 8.57 20.38 -1.00
CA HIS A 270 8.61 20.96 0.34
C HIS A 270 9.83 20.43 1.11
N ALA A 271 10.79 21.31 1.38
CA ALA A 271 11.98 20.95 2.16
C ALA A 271 11.69 21.13 3.66
N ALA A 272 11.81 20.04 4.43
CA ALA A 272 11.56 20.06 5.87
C ALA A 272 12.34 18.97 6.61
N GLU A 273 12.63 19.22 7.89
CA GLU A 273 13.09 18.19 8.84
C GLU A 273 11.90 17.34 9.31
N ALA A 274 11.31 16.62 8.36
CA ALA A 274 10.10 15.81 8.55
C ALA A 274 10.07 14.64 7.55
N GLU A 275 9.51 13.52 7.98
CA GLU A 275 9.42 12.30 7.18
C GLU A 275 8.06 12.21 6.48
N PHE A 276 8.04 12.31 5.16
CA PHE A 276 6.88 12.00 4.31
C PHE A 276 6.94 10.56 3.77
N GLY A 277 8.04 9.85 4.04
CA GLY A 277 8.24 8.44 3.69
C GLY A 277 8.47 7.60 4.94
N TYR A 278 8.38 6.28 4.76
CA TYR A 278 8.48 5.32 5.86
C TYR A 278 9.31 4.11 5.42
N PRO A 279 9.92 3.35 6.35
CA PRO A 279 10.60 2.11 6.01
C PRO A 279 9.64 1.13 5.29
N ALA A 280 9.93 0.83 4.02
CA ALA A 280 9.07 0.04 3.14
C ALA A 280 9.17 -1.48 3.42
N TRP A 281 8.74 -1.91 4.61
CA TRP A 281 8.70 -3.34 4.98
C TRP A 281 7.59 -4.12 4.28
N VAL A 282 6.45 -3.46 4.02
CA VAL A 282 5.26 -4.06 3.40
C VAL A 282 4.84 -3.26 2.17
N PHE A 283 4.20 -3.92 1.21
CA PHE A 283 3.71 -3.26 0.01
C PHE A 283 2.46 -2.41 0.26
N GLY A 284 2.28 -1.41 -0.61
CA GLY A 284 1.03 -0.64 -0.72
C GLY A 284 0.88 0.49 0.30
N MET A 285 1.84 0.70 1.20
CA MET A 285 1.84 1.86 2.10
C MET A 285 1.74 3.17 1.32
N SER A 286 1.04 4.14 1.90
CA SER A 286 0.80 5.44 1.27
C SER A 286 0.69 6.53 2.32
N SER A 287 1.53 7.55 2.25
CA SER A 287 1.47 8.74 3.10
C SER A 287 0.75 9.87 2.38
N PHE A 288 0.66 9.86 1.05
CA PHE A 288 0.06 10.94 0.30
C PHE A 288 -0.86 10.48 -0.83
N GLY A 289 -1.74 11.38 -1.27
CA GLY A 289 -2.59 11.21 -2.43
C GLY A 289 -3.02 12.55 -3.04
N PHE A 290 -3.43 12.52 -4.30
CA PHE A 290 -3.80 13.74 -5.04
C PHE A 290 -5.28 14.07 -4.89
N LEU A 291 -5.57 15.30 -4.49
CA LEU A 291 -6.91 15.87 -4.53
C LEU A 291 -7.28 16.28 -5.97
N GLU A 292 -8.56 16.40 -6.28
CA GLU A 292 -9.07 16.78 -7.61
C GLU A 292 -8.53 18.13 -8.14
N ASN A 293 -8.12 19.03 -7.24
CA ASN A 293 -7.54 20.32 -7.59
C ASN A 293 -6.02 20.29 -7.79
N GLY A 294 -5.40 19.10 -7.78
CA GLY A 294 -3.96 18.90 -7.95
C GLY A 294 -3.13 19.08 -6.68
N ARG A 295 -3.72 19.54 -5.57
CA ARG A 295 -3.02 19.59 -4.28
C ARG A 295 -2.81 18.19 -3.73
N ILE A 296 -1.81 18.04 -2.88
CA ILE A 296 -1.43 16.75 -2.30
C ILE A 296 -1.91 16.75 -0.85
N LEU A 297 -2.79 15.82 -0.50
CA LEU A 297 -3.00 15.48 0.91
C LEU A 297 -1.88 14.55 1.33
N CYS A 298 -1.19 14.86 2.43
CA CYS A 298 -0.09 14.04 2.94
C CYS A 298 -0.15 13.87 4.45
N ALA A 299 0.32 12.73 4.91
CA ALA A 299 0.77 12.47 6.27
C ALA A 299 2.29 12.68 6.33
N TYR A 300 2.77 13.23 7.43
CA TYR A 300 4.19 13.38 7.68
C TYR A 300 4.49 13.25 9.18
N ASP A 301 5.68 12.76 9.50
CA ASP A 301 6.15 12.64 10.88
C ASP A 301 7.19 13.72 11.18
N SER A 302 7.00 14.44 12.28
CA SER A 302 8.01 15.37 12.82
C SER A 302 8.02 15.31 14.34
N GLY A 303 9.20 15.25 14.95
CA GLY A 303 9.34 15.13 16.40
C GLY A 303 8.67 13.88 16.98
N GLY A 304 8.57 12.80 16.21
CA GLY A 304 7.92 11.54 16.62
C GLY A 304 6.39 11.59 16.64
N ARG A 305 5.79 12.55 15.96
CA ARG A 305 4.33 12.70 15.85
C ARG A 305 3.92 12.75 14.38
N THR A 306 2.87 11.99 14.05
CA THR A 306 2.23 12.05 12.72
C THR A 306 1.25 13.22 12.66
N SER A 307 1.35 14.00 11.61
CA SER A 307 0.46 15.10 11.25
C SER A 307 -0.09 14.88 9.84
N PHE A 308 -1.23 15.51 9.53
CA PHE A 308 -1.78 15.54 8.18
C PHE A 308 -1.81 16.96 7.66
N ALA A 309 -1.53 17.15 6.38
CA ALA A 309 -1.50 18.46 5.74
C ALA A 309 -1.97 18.39 4.29
N VAL A 310 -2.25 19.56 3.73
CA VAL A 310 -2.43 19.77 2.30
C VAL A 310 -1.27 20.60 1.77
N LEU A 311 -0.50 20.02 0.85
CA LEU A 311 0.60 20.65 0.14
C LEU A 311 0.14 21.18 -1.22
N ASP A 312 0.46 22.44 -1.51
CA ASP A 312 0.38 22.99 -2.86
C ASP A 312 1.68 22.68 -3.62
N PRO A 313 1.66 21.83 -4.66
CA PRO A 313 2.88 21.42 -5.36
C PRO A 313 3.47 22.52 -6.27
N GLU A 314 2.76 23.63 -6.50
CA GLU A 314 3.30 24.74 -7.30
C GLU A 314 4.00 25.78 -6.42
N THR A 315 3.51 26.03 -5.20
CA THR A 315 4.12 27.01 -4.28
C THR A 315 5.02 26.39 -3.21
N GLY A 316 4.81 25.11 -2.89
CA GLY A 316 5.44 24.43 -1.76
C GLY A 316 4.80 24.75 -0.41
N ASP A 317 3.66 25.45 -0.40
CA ASP A 317 2.93 25.79 0.82
C ASP A 317 2.30 24.54 1.42
N LEU A 318 2.70 24.23 2.65
CA LEU A 318 2.14 23.15 3.46
C LEU A 318 1.17 23.73 4.49
N ARG A 319 -0.07 23.21 4.51
CA ARG A 319 -1.10 23.63 5.47
C ARG A 319 -1.58 22.45 6.30
N ASP A 320 -1.26 22.47 7.59
CA ASP A 320 -1.70 21.44 8.53
C ASP A 320 -3.21 21.38 8.66
N LEU A 321 -3.72 20.16 8.84
CA LEU A 321 -5.10 19.86 9.15
C LEU A 321 -5.24 19.63 10.66
N ASP A 322 -6.20 20.31 11.27
CA ASP A 322 -6.56 20.12 12.67
C ASP A 322 -7.47 18.88 12.79
N LEU A 323 -6.84 17.71 12.99
CA LEU A 323 -7.51 16.42 13.13
C LEU A 323 -7.34 15.87 14.55
N PRO A 324 -8.37 15.27 15.16
CA PRO A 324 -8.34 14.83 16.56
C PRO A 324 -7.64 13.47 16.77
N TYR A 325 -6.81 13.03 15.81
CA TYR A 325 -6.14 11.72 15.84
C TYR A 325 -4.70 11.89 16.33
N ASP A 326 -4.29 11.06 17.28
CA ASP A 326 -2.95 11.06 17.88
C ASP A 326 -2.17 9.76 17.62
N SER A 327 -2.80 8.79 16.94
CA SER A 327 -2.21 7.52 16.58
C SER A 327 -2.61 7.11 15.17
N VAL A 328 -1.64 6.75 14.34
CA VAL A 328 -1.86 6.18 13.01
C VAL A 328 -1.05 4.89 12.95
N SER A 329 -1.71 3.73 13.06
CA SER A 329 -1.04 2.43 13.18
C SER A 329 -0.53 1.86 11.86
N SER A 330 -1.11 2.30 10.73
CA SER A 330 -0.67 1.92 9.39
C SER A 330 -0.83 3.11 8.46
N ILE A 331 0.26 3.59 7.87
CA ILE A 331 0.20 4.69 6.90
C ILE A 331 -0.40 4.18 5.57
N HIS A 332 -1.68 4.47 5.39
CA HIS A 332 -2.43 4.23 4.17
C HIS A 332 -3.40 5.38 3.97
N VAL A 333 -2.96 6.39 3.24
CA VAL A 333 -3.78 7.48 2.76
C VAL A 333 -4.28 7.11 1.37
N SER A 334 -5.60 7.05 1.22
CA SER A 334 -6.26 6.93 -0.07
C SER A 334 -7.11 8.16 -0.32
N VAL A 335 -7.07 8.69 -1.54
CA VAL A 335 -7.73 9.95 -1.92
C VAL A 335 -8.53 9.75 -3.20
N GLU A 336 -9.77 10.24 -3.20
CA GLU A 336 -10.63 10.30 -4.37
C GLU A 336 -11.39 11.63 -4.36
N GLY A 337 -11.22 12.43 -5.42
CA GLY A 337 -11.84 13.74 -5.49
C GLY A 337 -11.34 14.68 -4.38
N SER A 338 -12.26 15.10 -3.52
CA SER A 338 -11.98 15.87 -2.30
C SER A 338 -12.04 15.03 -1.02
N THR A 339 -12.16 13.72 -1.13
CA THR A 339 -12.35 12.79 -0.01
C THR A 339 -11.06 12.04 0.26
N ALA A 340 -10.74 11.85 1.53
CA ALA A 340 -9.61 11.05 1.97
C ALA A 340 -10.05 9.97 2.95
N LEU A 341 -9.37 8.83 2.90
CA LEU A 341 -9.56 7.70 3.81
C LEU A 341 -8.22 7.31 4.39
N PHE A 342 -8.19 7.15 5.71
CA PHE A 342 -7.06 6.61 6.47
C PHE A 342 -7.58 5.98 7.76
N VAL A 343 -6.75 5.17 8.42
CA VAL A 343 -7.08 4.54 9.70
C VAL A 343 -6.39 5.33 10.82
N GLY A 344 -7.16 6.00 11.67
CA GLY A 344 -6.67 6.80 12.79
C GLY A 344 -7.27 6.35 14.12
N GLY A 345 -6.48 6.45 15.18
CA GLY A 345 -6.87 6.28 16.57
C GLY A 345 -6.71 7.57 17.37
N SER A 346 -7.42 7.66 18.49
CA SER A 346 -7.30 8.75 19.45
C SER A 346 -7.44 8.21 20.86
N SER A 347 -6.60 8.69 21.79
CA SER A 347 -6.77 8.41 23.22
C SER A 347 -7.93 9.23 23.79
N THR A 348 -9.16 8.73 23.61
CA THR A 348 -10.38 9.32 24.25
C THR A 348 -10.79 8.57 25.50
#